data_AF-A0A0E0LKZ1-F1
#
_entry.id   AF-A0A0E0LKZ1-F1
#
_cell.length_a   1.000
_cell.length_b   1.000
_cell.length_c   1.000
_cell.angle_alpha   90.00
_cell.angle_beta   90.00
_cell.angle_gamma   90.00
#
_symmetry.space_group_name_H-M   'P 1'
#
loop_
_entity.id
_entity.type
_entity.pdbx_description
1 polymer ?
#
loop_
_entity_poly.entity_id
_entity_poly.type
_entity_poly.pdbx_seq_one_letter_code
_entity_poly.pdbx_strand_id
1 'polypeptide(L)'
;MRRHVTAPPQLPWIVLPDGTFVTVSNGGVHRMAFPESNTVCVGSTDGWLALHRTDDDGGVDGATGTTKRHTFLLHNPFTGATVPLAELGDILNDNFFETLRH
;
A
#
# COMPACT_ATOMS: atom_id res chain seq x y z
N MET A 1 18.52 15.45 22.44
CA MET A 1 17.12 15.82 22.74
C MET A 1 16.21 14.87 21.97
N ARG A 2 15.74 13.80 22.61
CA ARG A 2 14.78 12.85 21.99
C ARG A 2 13.39 13.44 22.14
N ARG A 3 12.77 13.88 21.04
CA ARG A 3 11.38 14.34 21.04
C ARG A 3 10.49 13.10 21.14
N HIS A 4 9.93 12.84 22.32
CA HIS A 4 8.80 11.94 22.46
C HIS A 4 7.61 12.63 21.76
N VAL A 5 7.27 12.17 20.57
CA VAL A 5 6.02 12.56 19.90
C VAL A 5 4.91 11.79 20.60
N THR A 6 3.85 12.50 21.01
CA THR A 6 2.67 11.95 21.68
C THR A 6 2.08 10.79 20.87
N ALA A 7 2.11 9.55 21.38
CA ALA A 7 1.24 8.45 20.90
C ALA A 7 -0.17 8.62 21.54
N PRO A 8 -1.32 8.17 20.96
CA PRO A 8 -1.51 6.96 20.11
C PRO A 8 -2.56 7.16 18.95
N PRO A 9 -2.87 6.21 18.03
CA PRO A 9 -3.34 4.84 18.31
C PRO A 9 -2.44 3.75 17.71
N GLN A 10 -1.83 2.93 18.56
CA GLN A 10 -1.46 1.58 18.17
C GLN A 10 -2.72 0.75 18.21
N LEU A 11 -3.29 0.49 17.04
CA LEU A 11 -4.47 -0.34 16.90
C LEU A 11 -4.24 -1.28 15.75
N PRO A 12 -4.65 -2.56 15.90
CA PRO A 12 -4.74 -3.40 14.73
C PRO A 12 -5.73 -2.74 13.77
N TRP A 13 -5.30 -2.53 12.54
CA TRP A 13 -6.16 -2.09 11.45
C TRP A 13 -6.51 -3.29 10.61
N ILE A 14 -7.80 -3.51 10.42
CA ILE A 14 -8.27 -4.42 9.38
C ILE A 14 -8.47 -3.54 8.16
N VAL A 15 -7.67 -3.75 7.12
CA VAL A 15 -7.83 -3.09 5.83
C VAL A 15 -8.54 -4.06 4.89
N LEU A 16 -9.70 -3.63 4.40
CA LEU A 16 -10.48 -4.39 3.44
C LEU A 16 -9.94 -4.17 2.02
N PRO A 17 -10.18 -5.12 1.10
CA PRO A 17 -9.75 -4.97 -0.29
C PRO A 17 -10.30 -3.72 -1.01
N ASP A 18 -11.40 -3.14 -0.52
CA ASP A 18 -12.01 -1.92 -1.05
C ASP A 18 -11.38 -0.61 -0.52
N GLY A 19 -10.37 -0.71 0.33
CA GLY A 19 -9.68 0.43 0.97
C GLY A 19 -10.35 1.00 2.20
N THR A 20 -11.46 0.42 2.64
CA THR A 20 -12.01 0.69 3.95
C THR A 20 -11.08 0.11 5.03
N PHE A 21 -10.82 0.86 6.10
CA PHE A 21 -10.10 0.34 7.26
C PHE A 21 -10.82 0.61 8.57
N VAL A 22 -10.73 -0.34 9.49
CA VAL A 22 -11.40 -0.28 10.79
C VAL A 22 -10.38 -0.08 11.89
N THR A 23 -10.57 0.97 12.70
CA THR A 23 -9.76 1.20 13.89
C THR A 23 -10.37 0.44 15.07
N VAL A 24 -9.68 -0.61 15.54
CA VAL A 24 -10.26 -1.57 16.50
C VAL A 24 -10.52 -0.98 17.91
N SER A 25 -9.86 0.09 18.35
CA SER A 25 -10.13 0.63 19.72
C SER A 25 -11.41 1.43 19.87
N ASN A 26 -11.87 2.10 18.83
CA ASN A 26 -13.06 2.95 18.91
C ASN A 26 -14.24 2.39 18.08
N GLY A 27 -14.06 1.24 17.43
CA GLY A 27 -15.04 0.68 16.49
C GLY A 27 -15.32 1.59 15.29
N GLY A 28 -14.49 2.61 15.08
CA GLY A 28 -14.60 3.58 14.01
C GLY A 28 -14.30 2.92 12.67
N VAL A 29 -15.26 2.99 11.76
CA VAL A 29 -15.07 2.61 10.37
C VAL A 29 -14.63 3.86 9.61
N HIS A 30 -13.38 3.88 9.18
CA HIS A 30 -12.83 4.97 8.38
C HIS A 30 -12.66 4.46 6.96
N ARG A 31 -13.41 5.06 6.02
CA ARG A 31 -13.24 4.75 4.60
C ARG A 31 -12.23 5.73 4.01
N MET A 32 -11.10 5.21 3.57
CA MET A 32 -10.25 5.90 2.62
C MET A 32 -10.63 5.39 1.24
N ALA A 33 -11.01 6.30 0.34
CA ALA A 33 -11.02 5.95 -1.06
C ALA A 33 -9.56 5.77 -1.49
N PHE A 34 -9.15 4.55 -1.85
CA PHE A 34 -7.91 4.43 -2.59
C PHE A 34 -8.07 5.23 -3.89
N PRO A 35 -7.10 6.10 -4.22
CA PRO A 35 -7.24 6.99 -5.36
C PRO A 35 -7.40 6.24 -6.69
N GLU A 36 -6.98 4.97 -6.76
CA GLU A 36 -6.95 4.18 -7.98
C GLU A 36 -7.35 2.73 -7.72
N SER A 37 -8.19 2.14 -8.60
CA SER A 37 -8.76 0.79 -8.47
C SER A 37 -7.73 -0.35 -8.43
N ASN A 38 -6.46 -0.06 -8.72
CA ASN A 38 -5.35 -0.99 -8.78
C ASN A 38 -4.39 -0.88 -7.57
N THR A 39 -4.79 -0.13 -6.55
CA THR A 39 -4.03 0.03 -5.30
C THR A 39 -4.65 -0.85 -4.21
N VAL A 40 -3.82 -1.66 -3.57
CA VAL A 40 -4.22 -2.53 -2.45
C VAL A 40 -3.35 -2.25 -1.23
N CYS A 41 -3.90 -2.47 -0.04
CA CYS A 41 -3.12 -2.45 1.19
C CYS A 41 -2.51 -3.82 1.46
N VAL A 42 -1.19 -3.85 1.66
CA VAL A 42 -0.43 -5.07 1.94
C VAL A 42 0.02 -5.18 3.40
N GLY A 43 -0.11 -4.11 4.19
CA GLY A 43 0.23 -4.12 5.62
C GLY A 43 0.02 -2.78 6.31
N SER A 44 0.18 -2.76 7.63
CA SER A 44 0.10 -1.54 8.43
C SER A 44 1.07 -1.56 9.61
N THR A 45 1.53 -0.38 10.02
CA THR A 45 2.37 -0.20 11.22
C THR A 45 2.35 1.26 11.69
N ASP A 46 2.34 1.53 13.00
CA ASP A 46 2.62 2.85 13.62
C ASP A 46 2.03 4.09 12.92
N GLY A 47 0.80 4.03 12.38
CA GLY A 47 0.20 5.16 11.68
C GLY A 47 0.31 5.13 10.15
N TRP A 48 0.97 4.12 9.59
CA TRP A 48 1.25 3.97 8.18
C TRP A 48 0.58 2.74 7.57
N LEU A 49 0.04 2.92 6.37
CA LEU A 49 -0.44 1.87 5.48
C LEU A 49 0.63 1.61 4.42
N ALA A 50 1.04 0.36 4.26
CA ALA A 50 1.84 -0.08 3.13
C ALA A 50 0.90 -0.38 1.97
N LEU A 51 1.02 0.38 0.89
CA LEU A 51 0.19 0.26 -0.30
C LEU A 51 1.03 -0.26 -1.47
N HIS A 52 0.44 -1.16 -2.23
CA HIS A 52 0.97 -1.69 -3.47
C HIS A 52 0.02 -1.31 -4.61
N ARG A 53 0.55 -0.65 -5.63
CA ARG A 53 -0.14 -0.29 -6.85
C ARG A 53 0.41 -1.08 -8.02
N THR A 54 -0.47 -1.53 -8.88
CA THR A 54 -0.12 -2.28 -10.09
C THR A 54 -0.67 -1.57 -11.32
N ASP A 55 0.19 -0.92 -12.08
CA ASP A 55 -0.19 -0.29 -13.35
C ASP A 55 0.16 -1.22 -14.52
N ASP A 56 -0.63 -1.20 -15.60
CA ASP A 56 -0.22 -1.84 -16.85
C ASP A 56 0.86 -0.98 -17.50
N ASP A 57 2.00 -1.55 -17.87
CA ASP A 57 3.16 -0.78 -18.37
C ASP A 57 3.00 -0.33 -19.83
N GLY A 58 1.76 -0.33 -20.35
CA GLY A 58 1.39 0.31 -21.61
C GLY A 58 2.20 -0.15 -22.82
N GLY A 59 2.54 -1.45 -22.90
CA GLY A 59 3.33 -2.02 -23.99
C GLY A 59 2.84 -1.54 -25.37
N VAL A 60 3.70 -0.80 -26.07
CA VAL A 60 3.37 -0.12 -27.33
C VAL A 60 3.09 -1.09 -28.48
N ASP A 61 3.51 -2.34 -28.39
CA ASP A 61 3.30 -3.32 -29.45
C ASP A 61 2.71 -4.59 -28.86
N GLY A 62 1.67 -5.14 -29.51
CA GLY A 62 0.91 -6.33 -29.12
C GLY A 62 1.70 -7.65 -29.07
N ALA A 63 2.95 -7.62 -28.61
CA ALA A 63 3.78 -8.77 -28.31
C ALA A 63 3.54 -9.22 -26.85
N THR A 64 2.91 -10.39 -26.72
CA THR A 64 2.95 -11.34 -25.59
C THR A 64 3.55 -10.82 -24.27
N GLY A 65 2.69 -10.30 -23.40
CA GLY A 65 2.95 -10.07 -21.98
C GLY A 65 2.94 -8.60 -21.60
N THR A 66 1.81 -8.10 -21.08
CA THR A 66 1.79 -6.81 -20.39
C THR A 66 2.57 -6.97 -19.09
N THR A 67 3.83 -6.51 -19.05
CA THR A 67 4.55 -6.33 -17.80
C THR A 67 3.78 -5.33 -16.94
N LYS A 68 3.63 -5.64 -15.66
CA LYS A 68 2.99 -4.76 -14.71
C LYS A 68 4.06 -3.93 -14.02
N ARG A 69 3.80 -2.63 -13.89
CA ARG A 69 4.62 -1.74 -13.09
C ARG A 69 4.11 -1.76 -11.65
N HIS A 70 4.93 -2.29 -10.76
CA HIS A 70 4.66 -2.34 -9.33
C HIS A 70 5.21 -1.09 -8.65
N THR A 71 4.35 -0.35 -7.93
CA THR A 71 4.76 0.80 -7.14
C THR A 71 4.36 0.57 -5.68
N PHE A 72 5.29 0.86 -4.75
CA PHE A 72 5.07 0.71 -3.32
C PHE A 72 5.20 2.06 -2.62
N LEU A 73 4.34 2.31 -1.64
CA LEU A 73 4.39 3.53 -0.84
C LEU A 73 3.84 3.31 0.57
N LEU A 74 4.32 4.12 1.51
CA LEU A 74 3.70 4.27 2.82
C LEU A 74 2.78 5.48 2.80
N HIS A 75 1.56 5.34 3.30
CA HIS A 75 0.61 6.43 3.43
C HIS A 75 0.08 6.54 4.86
N ASN A 76 0.07 7.76 5.40
CA ASN A 76 -0.46 8.04 6.73
C ASN A 76 -1.80 8.80 6.62
N PRO A 77 -2.95 8.13 6.88
CA PRO A 77 -4.29 8.76 6.77
C PRO A 77 -4.50 9.98 7.66
N PHE A 78 -3.84 10.03 8.81
CA PHE A 78 -4.08 11.05 9.83
C PHE A 78 -3.36 12.36 9.52
N THR A 79 -2.20 12.26 8.89
CA THR A 79 -1.37 13.41 8.51
C THR A 79 -1.44 13.72 7.02
N GLY A 80 -1.95 12.80 6.20
CA GLY A 80 -1.92 12.87 4.74
C GLY A 80 -0.53 12.63 4.15
N ALA A 81 0.48 12.29 4.97
CA ALA A 81 1.84 12.10 4.49
C ALA A 81 1.96 10.83 3.64
N THR A 82 2.79 10.91 2.59
CA THR A 82 3.08 9.80 1.69
C THR A 82 4.58 9.68 1.47
N VAL A 83 5.12 8.47 1.51
CA VAL A 83 6.53 8.16 1.27
C VAL A 83 6.64 7.08 0.18
N PRO A 84 7.21 7.39 -0.99
CA PRO A 84 7.44 6.37 -2.02
C PRO A 84 8.55 5.42 -1.57
N LEU A 85 8.36 4.14 -1.89
CA LEU A 85 9.34 3.07 -1.67
C LEU A 85 9.88 2.61 -3.02
N ALA A 86 10.50 3.54 -3.77
CA ALA A 86 10.89 3.32 -5.17
C ALA A 86 11.80 2.10 -5.36
N GLU A 87 12.75 1.88 -4.44
CA GLU A 87 13.69 0.75 -4.48
C GLU A 87 12.98 -0.61 -4.46
N LEU A 88 11.80 -0.71 -3.84
CA LEU A 88 11.02 -1.95 -3.85
C LEU A 88 10.36 -2.22 -5.21
N GLY A 89 10.07 -1.20 -6.00
CA GLY A 89 9.53 -1.37 -7.36
C GLY A 89 10.52 -2.06 -8.30
N ASP A 90 11.81 -1.80 -8.11
CA ASP A 90 12.88 -2.41 -8.92
C ASP A 90 13.15 -3.87 -8.55
N ILE A 91 12.88 -4.25 -7.29
CA ILE A 91 13.14 -5.59 -6.75
C ILE A 91 11.91 -6.50 -6.90
N LEU A 92 10.71 -5.99 -6.58
CA LEU A 92 9.46 -6.75 -6.53
C LEU A 92 8.69 -6.60 -7.84
N ASN A 93 9.17 -7.27 -8.89
CA ASN A 93 8.55 -7.32 -10.21
C ASN A 93 7.68 -8.58 -10.41
N ASP A 94 7.02 -8.68 -11.57
CA ASP A 94 6.16 -9.82 -11.91
C ASP A 94 6.86 -11.19 -11.71
N ASN A 95 8.13 -11.30 -12.10
CA ASN A 95 8.90 -12.54 -11.97
C ASN A 95 9.08 -12.97 -10.51
N PHE A 96 9.32 -12.02 -9.60
CA PHE A 96 9.39 -12.30 -8.17
C PHE A 96 8.07 -12.90 -7.64
N PHE A 97 6.94 -12.34 -8.04
CA PHE A 97 5.63 -12.81 -7.58
C PHE A 97 5.22 -14.16 -8.18
N GLU A 98 5.60 -14.45 -9.42
CA GLU A 98 5.37 -15.78 -10.00
C GLU A 98 6.24 -16.87 -9.32
N THR A 99 7.45 -16.53 -8.89
CA THR A 99 8.34 -17.47 -8.18
C THR A 99 7.77 -17.95 -6.84
N LEU A 100 6.93 -17.13 -6.18
CA LEU A 100 6.34 -17.42 -4.87
C LEU A 100 5.02 -18.22 -4.92
N ARG A 101 4.53 -18.58 -6.13
CA ARG A 101 3.28 -19.34 -6.30
C ARG A 101 3.41 -20.86 -6.24
N HIS A 102 4.58 -21.38 -5.87
CA HIS A 102 4.86 -22.83 -5.72
C HIS A 102 4.76 -23.29 -4.27
#